data_AF-M6W8Q7-F1
#
_entry.id   AF-M6W8Q7-F1
#
_cell.length_a   1.000
_cell.length_b   1.000
_cell.length_c   1.000
_cell.angle_alpha   90.00
_cell.angle_beta   90.00
_cell.angle_gamma   90.00
#
_symmetry.space_group_name_H-M   'P 1'
#
loop_
_entity.id
_entity.type
_entity.pdbx_description
1 polymer ?
#
loop_
_entity_poly.entity_id
_entity_poly.type
_entity_poly.pdbx_seq_one_letter_code
_entity_poly.pdbx_strand_id
1 'polypeptide(L)'
;MVPLSLRLSFLHAWLFGSFQDRNSAKQFMKDLRYSNQNTKDSLFFSDMLFMMLNRKDDASLTDAEIRKAVLHPICVYAGRENLRILTEYILNLAYTYEPILKDIFDFRRILDLTERSQALVVTELALRGEDILRACPNLPPKQIGSVLEKLLFHVLENPDENRKDFLFPLLFK
;
A
#
# COMPACT_ATOMS: atom_id res chain seq x y z
N MET A 1 -7.02 -3.86 18.76
CA MET A 1 -8.14 -2.90 18.88
C MET A 1 -8.19 -2.14 17.58
N VAL A 2 -9.35 -2.09 16.90
CA VAL A 2 -9.47 -1.40 15.60
C VAL A 2 -9.06 0.08 15.77
N PRO A 3 -8.13 0.63 14.96
CA PRO A 3 -7.68 2.00 15.09
C PRO A 3 -8.87 2.98 15.05
N LEU A 4 -8.86 3.98 15.93
CA LEU A 4 -9.91 5.00 15.97
C LEU A 4 -10.08 5.68 14.61
N SER A 5 -8.98 6.02 13.96
CA SER A 5 -8.94 6.62 12.62
C SER A 5 -9.66 5.79 11.56
N LEU A 6 -9.55 4.46 11.64
CA LEU A 6 -10.21 3.57 10.70
C LEU A 6 -11.75 3.59 10.87
N ARG A 7 -12.23 3.74 12.11
CA ARG A 7 -13.67 3.91 12.39
C ARG A 7 -14.18 5.27 11.90
N LEU A 8 -13.35 6.31 11.94
CA LEU A 8 -13.70 7.65 11.46
C LEU A 8 -13.83 7.72 9.95
N SER A 9 -12.97 7.03 9.20
CA SER A 9 -13.12 6.90 7.74
C SER A 9 -14.44 6.24 7.36
N PHE A 10 -14.82 5.19 8.10
CA PHE A 10 -16.09 4.51 7.88
C PHE A 10 -17.28 5.43 8.21
N LEU A 11 -17.22 6.16 9.33
CA LEU A 11 -18.25 7.15 9.68
C LEU A 11 -18.39 8.22 8.59
N HIS A 12 -17.28 8.71 8.04
CA HIS A 12 -17.31 9.69 6.95
C HIS A 12 -17.95 9.11 5.68
N ALA A 13 -17.52 7.93 5.22
CA ALA A 13 -18.10 7.28 4.05
C ALA A 13 -19.59 6.95 4.23
N TRP A 14 -19.98 6.56 5.45
CA TRP A 14 -21.36 6.28 5.82
C TRP A 14 -22.23 7.55 5.84
N LEU A 15 -21.72 8.66 6.39
CA LEU A 15 -22.45 9.93 6.47
C LEU A 15 -22.63 10.60 5.10
N PHE A 16 -21.67 10.45 4.19
CA PHE A 16 -21.68 11.17 2.90
C PHE A 16 -21.98 10.28 1.69
N GLY A 17 -22.27 8.99 1.91
CA GLY A 17 -22.60 8.03 0.85
C GLY A 17 -21.46 7.76 -0.15
N SER A 18 -20.27 8.31 0.10
CA SER A 18 -19.07 8.13 -0.71
C SER A 18 -17.83 8.47 0.13
N PHE A 19 -16.71 7.86 -0.22
CA PHE A 19 -15.39 8.36 0.20
C PHE A 19 -15.12 9.65 -0.61
N GLN A 20 -15.57 10.82 -0.09
CA GLN A 20 -15.48 12.11 -0.82
C GLN A 20 -14.03 12.51 -1.18
N ASP A 21 -13.90 13.51 -2.07
CA ASP A 21 -12.65 14.21 -2.39
C ASP A 21 -11.80 14.48 -1.13
N ARG A 22 -10.50 14.24 -1.26
CA ARG A 22 -9.52 14.26 -0.16
C ARG A 22 -9.55 15.58 0.62
N ASN A 23 -9.88 16.69 -0.04
CA ASN A 23 -9.99 18.00 0.60
C ASN A 23 -11.21 18.10 1.51
N SER A 24 -12.37 17.61 1.07
CA SER A 24 -13.60 17.60 1.84
C SER A 24 -13.48 16.70 3.07
N ALA A 25 -12.92 15.50 2.91
CA ALA A 25 -12.65 14.59 4.03
C ALA A 25 -11.69 15.20 5.06
N LYS A 26 -10.64 15.89 4.59
CA LYS A 26 -9.70 16.60 5.46
C LYS A 26 -10.36 17.75 6.22
N GLN A 27 -11.22 18.52 5.56
CA GLN A 27 -11.93 19.63 6.18
C GLN A 27 -12.93 19.12 7.22
N PHE A 28 -13.70 18.08 6.91
CA PHE A 28 -14.62 17.44 7.84
C PHE A 28 -13.92 16.96 9.13
N MET A 29 -12.78 16.27 9.01
CA MET A 29 -12.02 15.82 10.19
C MET A 29 -11.49 16.99 11.03
N LYS A 30 -11.10 18.10 10.38
CA LYS A 30 -10.72 19.33 11.08
C LYS A 30 -11.89 19.98 11.80
N ASP A 31 -13.07 20.02 11.18
CA ASP A 31 -14.27 20.60 11.76
C ASP A 31 -14.72 19.83 13.02
N LEU A 32 -14.52 18.51 13.02
CA LEU A 32 -14.69 17.64 14.19
C LEU A 32 -13.55 17.71 15.22
N ARG A 33 -12.54 18.55 14.99
CA ARG A 33 -11.36 18.76 15.87
C ARG A 33 -10.53 17.50 16.14
N TYR A 34 -10.46 16.58 15.18
CA TYR A 34 -9.56 15.44 15.30
C TYR A 34 -8.09 15.84 15.18
N SER A 35 -7.21 15.03 15.77
CA SER A 35 -5.77 15.25 15.67
C SER A 35 -5.29 15.16 14.22
N ASN A 36 -4.20 15.86 13.91
CA ASN A 36 -3.58 15.79 12.58
C ASN A 36 -3.19 14.35 12.20
N GLN A 37 -2.78 13.54 13.17
CA GLN A 37 -2.47 12.12 12.93
C GLN A 37 -3.73 11.34 12.55
N ASN A 38 -4.80 11.46 13.35
CA ASN A 38 -6.07 10.79 13.05
C ASN A 38 -6.65 11.21 11.70
N THR A 39 -6.46 12.48 11.31
CA THR A 39 -6.87 12.98 10.00
C THR A 39 -6.08 12.30 8.87
N LYS A 40 -4.74 12.22 8.98
CA LYS A 40 -3.90 11.54 7.99
C LYS A 40 -4.27 10.07 7.84
N ASP A 41 -4.43 9.39 8.97
CA ASP A 41 -4.82 7.99 9.01
C ASP A 41 -6.18 7.77 8.35
N SER A 42 -7.14 8.65 8.65
CA SER A 42 -8.48 8.54 8.09
C SER A 42 -8.47 8.70 6.57
N LEU A 43 -7.67 9.64 6.05
CA LEU A 43 -7.51 9.84 4.61
C LEU A 43 -6.88 8.61 3.95
N PHE A 44 -5.83 8.05 4.55
CA PHE A 44 -5.19 6.83 4.04
C PHE A 44 -6.20 5.67 3.91
N PHE A 45 -7.02 5.44 4.93
CA PHE A 45 -8.01 4.37 4.87
C PHE A 45 -9.12 4.64 3.85
N SER A 46 -9.53 5.90 3.69
CA SER A 46 -10.48 6.28 2.64
C SER A 46 -9.91 6.02 1.25
N ASP A 47 -8.64 6.36 1.01
CA ASP A 47 -7.95 6.11 -0.26
C ASP A 47 -7.87 4.60 -0.55
N MET A 48 -7.56 3.79 0.46
CA MET A 48 -7.52 2.32 0.34
C MET A 48 -8.89 1.73 0.00
N LEU A 49 -9.95 2.15 0.70
CA LEU A 49 -11.31 1.66 0.46
C LEU A 49 -11.84 2.10 -0.90
N PHE A 50 -11.58 3.34 -1.30
CA PHE A 50 -11.92 3.85 -2.63
C PHE A 50 -11.26 3.03 -3.75
N MET A 51 -9.97 2.71 -3.59
CA MET A 51 -9.25 1.84 -4.55
C MET A 51 -9.91 0.47 -4.65
N MET A 52 -10.26 -0.16 -3.52
CA MET A 52 -10.92 -1.47 -3.52
C MET A 52 -12.29 -1.42 -4.20
N LEU A 53 -13.09 -0.39 -3.93
CA LEU A 53 -14.41 -0.21 -4.53
C LEU A 53 -14.36 0.01 -6.05
N ASN A 54 -13.33 0.68 -6.56
CA ASN A 54 -13.15 0.88 -8.00
C ASN A 54 -12.77 -0.41 -8.74
N ARG A 55 -12.43 -1.48 -8.01
CA ARG A 55 -12.11 -2.80 -8.56
C ARG A 55 -13.23 -3.81 -8.33
N LYS A 56 -14.42 -3.37 -7.91
CA LYS A 56 -15.53 -4.26 -7.56
C LYS A 56 -16.09 -5.08 -8.72
N ASP A 57 -15.76 -4.68 -9.96
CA ASP A 57 -16.20 -5.36 -11.19
C ASP A 57 -15.06 -6.23 -11.78
N ASP A 58 -13.88 -6.28 -11.14
CA ASP A 58 -12.77 -7.16 -11.53
C ASP A 58 -13.08 -8.62 -11.17
N ALA A 59 -12.56 -9.58 -11.94
CA ALA A 59 -12.79 -11.00 -11.68
C ALA A 59 -12.05 -11.51 -10.43
N SER A 60 -10.76 -11.19 -10.30
CA SER A 60 -9.92 -11.47 -9.12
C SER A 60 -8.56 -10.80 -9.31
N LEU A 61 -7.82 -10.57 -8.23
CA LEU A 61 -6.48 -10.00 -8.31
C LEU A 61 -5.39 -11.07 -8.43
N THR A 62 -4.35 -10.78 -9.19
CA THR A 62 -3.08 -11.53 -9.17
C THR A 62 -2.27 -11.22 -7.89
N ASP A 63 -1.31 -12.08 -7.54
CA ASP A 63 -0.45 -11.85 -6.36
C ASP A 63 0.37 -10.56 -6.52
N ALA A 64 0.78 -10.24 -7.75
CA ALA A 64 1.49 -9.01 -8.07
C ALA A 64 0.62 -7.76 -7.84
N GLU A 65 -0.65 -7.83 -8.24
CA GLU A 65 -1.60 -6.73 -8.00
C GLU A 65 -1.90 -6.58 -6.51
N ILE A 66 -2.07 -7.68 -5.76
CA ILE A 66 -2.23 -7.62 -4.30
C ILE A 66 -1.02 -6.93 -3.66
N ARG A 67 0.20 -7.32 -4.05
CA ARG A 67 1.43 -6.69 -3.55
C ARG A 67 1.45 -5.18 -3.85
N LYS A 68 1.13 -4.78 -5.08
CA LYS A 68 1.20 -3.36 -5.51
C LYS A 68 0.09 -2.49 -4.95
N ALA A 69 -1.14 -2.97 -4.99
CA ALA A 69 -2.33 -2.17 -4.66
C ALA A 69 -2.69 -2.23 -3.18
N VAL A 70 -2.35 -3.32 -2.48
CA VAL A 70 -2.73 -3.52 -1.08
C VAL A 70 -1.51 -3.51 -0.17
N LEU A 71 -0.57 -4.44 -0.36
CA LEU A 71 0.48 -4.66 0.64
C LEU A 71 1.54 -3.57 0.66
N HIS A 72 2.00 -3.11 -0.51
CA HIS A 72 2.99 -2.04 -0.62
C HIS A 72 2.50 -0.73 0.02
N PRO A 73 1.30 -0.20 -0.31
CA PRO A 73 0.78 1.01 0.33
C PRO A 73 0.63 0.88 1.85
N ILE A 74 0.12 -0.26 2.34
CA ILE A 74 -0.04 -0.51 3.77
C ILE A 74 1.33 -0.59 4.46
N CYS A 75 2.30 -1.27 3.85
CA CYS A 75 3.65 -1.41 4.41
C CYS A 75 4.40 -0.07 4.45
N VAL A 76 4.25 0.78 3.42
CA VAL A 76 4.79 2.15 3.42
C VAL A 76 4.19 2.99 4.53
N TYR A 77 2.88 2.86 4.76
CA TYR A 77 2.15 3.67 5.72
C TYR A 77 2.37 3.24 7.18
N ALA A 78 2.32 1.94 7.46
CA ALA A 78 2.29 1.41 8.83
C ALA A 78 3.53 0.60 9.24
N GLY A 79 4.47 0.37 8.33
CA GLY A 79 5.61 -0.50 8.56
C GLY A 79 5.28 -1.99 8.43
N ARG A 80 6.33 -2.81 8.35
CA ARG A 80 6.23 -4.26 8.15
C ARG A 80 5.62 -4.95 9.35
N GLU A 81 5.93 -4.46 10.56
CA GLU A 81 5.47 -4.99 11.84
C GLU A 81 3.95 -4.91 12.02
N ASN A 82 3.30 -3.91 11.39
CA ASN A 82 1.85 -3.71 11.47
C ASN A 82 1.10 -4.18 10.23
N LEU A 83 1.82 -4.63 9.19
CA LEU A 83 1.25 -4.95 7.86
C LEU A 83 0.08 -5.91 7.96
N ARG A 84 0.28 -7.06 8.63
CA ARG A 84 -0.75 -8.11 8.76
C ARG A 84 -2.00 -7.58 9.46
N ILE A 85 -1.83 -6.99 10.64
CA ILE A 85 -2.94 -6.51 11.49
C ILE A 85 -3.73 -5.42 10.75
N LEU A 86 -3.04 -4.48 10.10
CA LEU A 86 -3.70 -3.38 9.43
C LEU A 86 -4.41 -3.83 8.15
N THR A 87 -3.82 -4.75 7.39
CA THR A 87 -4.44 -5.37 6.21
C THR A 87 -5.72 -6.08 6.61
N GLU A 88 -5.69 -6.88 7.68
CA GLU A 88 -6.86 -7.56 8.22
C GLU A 88 -7.99 -6.57 8.59
N TYR A 89 -7.65 -5.45 9.24
CA TYR A 89 -8.66 -4.44 9.59
C TYR A 89 -9.26 -3.73 8.38
N ILE A 90 -8.44 -3.38 7.37
CA ILE A 90 -8.93 -2.74 6.14
C ILE A 90 -9.86 -3.68 5.38
N LEU A 91 -9.47 -4.94 5.18
CA LEU A 91 -10.29 -5.93 4.47
C LEU A 91 -11.62 -6.17 5.17
N ASN A 92 -11.61 -6.37 6.49
CA ASN A 92 -12.85 -6.58 7.25
C ASN A 92 -13.84 -5.42 7.09
N LEU A 93 -13.36 -4.18 7.05
CA LEU A 93 -14.22 -3.02 6.82
C LEU A 93 -14.67 -2.90 5.38
N ALA A 94 -13.78 -3.16 4.41
CA ALA A 94 -14.13 -3.20 3.00
C ALA A 94 -15.30 -4.17 2.77
N TYR A 95 -15.21 -5.38 3.33
CA TYR A 95 -16.27 -6.39 3.21
C TYR A 95 -17.54 -6.07 3.99
N THR A 96 -17.42 -5.33 5.09
CA THR A 96 -18.58 -4.87 5.85
C THR A 96 -19.34 -3.79 5.07
N TYR A 97 -18.60 -2.93 4.36
CA TYR A 97 -19.18 -1.88 3.53
C TYR A 97 -19.74 -2.44 2.22
N GLU A 98 -18.99 -3.30 1.54
CA GLU A 98 -19.31 -3.85 0.23
C GLU A 98 -18.95 -5.35 0.17
N PRO A 99 -19.91 -6.25 0.45
CA PRO A 99 -19.64 -7.69 0.58
C PRO A 99 -19.08 -8.37 -0.68
N ILE A 100 -19.39 -7.87 -1.88
CA ILE A 100 -18.90 -8.46 -3.14
C ILE A 100 -17.37 -8.40 -3.26
N LEU A 101 -16.72 -7.48 -2.53
CA LEU A 101 -15.25 -7.38 -2.51
C LEU A 101 -14.57 -8.65 -1.99
N LYS A 102 -15.29 -9.54 -1.27
CA LYS A 102 -14.75 -10.83 -0.82
C LYS A 102 -14.34 -11.75 -1.97
N ASP A 103 -15.03 -11.66 -3.10
CA ASP A 103 -14.77 -12.52 -4.26
C ASP A 103 -13.52 -12.06 -5.03
N ILE A 104 -13.14 -10.79 -4.87
CA ILE A 104 -12.11 -10.10 -5.65
C ILE A 104 -10.82 -10.02 -4.84
N PHE A 105 -10.96 -9.66 -3.56
CA PHE A 105 -9.90 -9.58 -2.57
C PHE A 105 -10.01 -10.80 -1.65
N ASP A 106 -9.44 -11.93 -2.04
CA ASP A 106 -9.44 -13.14 -1.21
C ASP A 106 -8.70 -12.88 0.12
N PHE A 107 -9.46 -12.91 1.23
CA PHE A 107 -8.95 -12.60 2.56
C PHE A 107 -7.78 -13.50 2.97
N ARG A 108 -7.89 -14.81 2.76
CA ARG A 108 -6.86 -15.77 3.20
C ARG A 108 -5.61 -15.59 2.39
N ARG A 109 -5.74 -15.51 1.06
CA ARG A 109 -4.63 -15.32 0.14
C ARG A 109 -3.87 -14.02 0.41
N ILE A 110 -4.59 -12.93 0.68
CA ILE A 110 -3.96 -11.64 0.98
C ILE A 110 -3.18 -11.71 2.31
N LEU A 111 -3.74 -12.31 3.35
CA LEU A 111 -3.04 -12.48 4.63
C LEU A 111 -1.85 -13.45 4.52
N ASP A 112 -1.95 -14.51 3.74
CA ASP A 112 -0.81 -15.41 3.50
C ASP A 112 0.35 -14.66 2.82
N LEU A 113 0.04 -13.70 1.94
CA LEU A 113 1.06 -12.85 1.32
C LEU A 113 1.70 -11.88 2.32
N THR A 114 1.05 -11.46 3.41
CA THR A 114 1.71 -10.60 4.40
C THR A 114 2.83 -11.31 5.15
N GLU A 115 2.74 -12.63 5.28
CA GLU A 115 3.72 -13.45 6.01
C GLU A 115 4.92 -13.85 5.16
N ARG A 116 4.85 -13.70 3.83
CA ARG A 116 5.96 -14.09 2.95
C ARG A 116 7.16 -13.17 3.11
N SER A 117 8.36 -13.73 2.99
CA SER A 117 9.60 -12.97 2.91
C SER A 117 9.75 -12.37 1.51
N GLN A 118 9.09 -11.24 1.29
CA GLN A 118 9.12 -10.46 0.04
C GLN A 118 9.39 -8.99 0.33
N ALA A 119 10.06 -8.29 -0.58
CA ALA A 119 10.24 -6.85 -0.46
C ALA A 119 8.96 -6.10 -0.88
N LEU A 120 8.50 -5.24 0.00
CA LEU A 120 7.34 -4.37 -0.16
C LEU A 120 7.74 -2.90 -0.09
N VAL A 121 8.94 -2.56 0.38
CA VAL A 121 9.45 -1.18 0.41
C VAL A 121 10.89 -1.09 -0.07
N VAL A 122 11.33 0.11 -0.45
CA VAL A 122 12.69 0.36 -0.98
C VAL A 122 13.78 -0.11 -0.01
N THR A 123 13.55 0.04 1.30
CA THR A 123 14.48 -0.40 2.34
C THR A 123 14.57 -1.92 2.48
N GLU A 124 13.74 -2.69 1.79
CA GLU A 124 13.79 -4.15 1.75
C GLU A 124 14.43 -4.69 0.45
N LEU A 125 14.78 -3.82 -0.51
CA LEU A 125 15.53 -4.22 -1.69
C LEU A 125 16.92 -4.74 -1.32
N ALA A 126 17.34 -5.82 -1.99
CA ALA A 126 18.67 -6.38 -1.87
C ALA A 126 19.75 -5.42 -2.42
N LEU A 127 19.39 -4.61 -3.41
CA LEU A 127 20.23 -3.57 -3.98
C LEU A 127 20.06 -2.25 -3.21
N ARG A 128 21.17 -1.63 -2.80
CA ARG A 128 21.18 -0.37 -2.04
C ARG A 128 21.63 0.80 -2.90
N GLY A 129 21.36 2.03 -2.44
CA GLY A 129 21.81 3.25 -3.13
C GLY A 129 23.34 3.32 -3.30
N GLU A 130 24.10 2.79 -2.33
CA GLU A 130 25.55 2.69 -2.42
C GLU A 130 26.03 1.74 -3.54
N ASP A 131 25.31 0.63 -3.76
CA ASP A 131 25.59 -0.30 -4.84
C ASP A 131 25.37 0.39 -6.20
N ILE A 132 24.30 1.16 -6.33
CA ILE A 132 23.97 1.93 -7.53
C ILE A 132 25.03 3.00 -7.80
N LEU A 133 25.46 3.76 -6.77
CA LEU A 133 26.49 4.78 -6.92
C LEU A 133 27.82 4.20 -7.40
N ARG A 134 28.18 2.99 -6.95
CA ARG A 134 29.40 2.32 -7.41
C ARG A 134 29.31 1.86 -8.86
N ALA A 135 28.15 1.35 -9.29
CA ALA A 135 27.95 0.87 -10.66
C ALA A 135 27.68 2.01 -11.66
N CYS A 136 27.03 3.08 -11.22
CA CYS A 136 26.64 4.23 -12.02
C CYS A 136 27.14 5.54 -11.35
N PRO A 137 28.47 5.80 -11.32
CA PRO A 137 29.05 6.94 -10.59
C PRO A 137 28.62 8.31 -11.13
N ASN A 138 28.16 8.37 -12.37
CA ASN A 138 27.66 9.59 -13.00
C ASN A 138 26.17 9.84 -12.73
N LEU A 139 25.47 8.91 -12.06
CA LEU A 139 24.05 9.09 -11.75
C LEU A 139 23.89 10.16 -10.66
N PRO A 140 23.07 11.21 -10.89
CA PRO A 140 22.83 12.23 -9.88
C PRO A 140 22.23 11.62 -8.61
N PRO A 141 22.72 11.94 -7.40
CA PRO A 141 22.21 11.36 -6.15
C PRO A 141 20.69 11.52 -5.96
N LYS A 142 20.12 12.62 -6.49
CA LYS A 142 18.68 12.89 -6.45
C LYS A 142 17.83 11.90 -7.26
N GLN A 143 18.41 11.17 -8.21
CA GLN A 143 17.72 10.19 -9.05
C GLN A 143 17.79 8.76 -8.49
N ILE A 144 18.60 8.51 -7.46
CA ILE A 144 18.75 7.16 -6.88
C ILE A 144 17.41 6.66 -6.31
N GLY A 145 16.66 7.54 -5.65
CA GLY A 145 15.35 7.18 -5.08
C GLY A 145 14.39 6.68 -6.15
N SER A 146 14.28 7.37 -7.29
CA SER A 146 13.39 6.95 -8.38
C SER A 146 13.85 5.68 -9.08
N VAL A 147 15.18 5.43 -9.17
CA VAL A 147 15.72 4.16 -9.66
C VAL A 147 15.35 3.01 -8.71
N LEU A 148 15.55 3.19 -7.40
CA LEU A 148 15.17 2.18 -6.41
C LEU A 148 13.66 1.92 -6.41
N GLU A 149 12.82 2.94 -6.58
CA GLU A 149 11.38 2.77 -6.73
C GLU A 149 11.03 1.92 -7.96
N LYS A 150 11.66 2.19 -9.12
CA LYS A 150 11.44 1.35 -10.32
C LYS A 150 11.83 -0.10 -10.10
N LEU A 151 12.96 -0.35 -9.44
CA LEU A 151 13.38 -1.72 -9.09
C LEU A 151 12.41 -2.38 -8.11
N LEU A 152 11.89 -1.62 -7.14
CA LEU A 152 10.86 -2.13 -6.24
C LEU A 152 9.60 -2.52 -7.02
N PHE A 153 9.13 -1.73 -7.97
CA PHE A 153 7.96 -2.08 -8.77
C PHE A 153 8.17 -3.37 -9.59
N HIS A 154 9.38 -3.60 -10.08
CA HIS A 154 9.75 -4.88 -10.71
C HIS A 154 9.71 -6.04 -9.71
N VAL A 155 10.26 -5.87 -8.51
CA VAL A 155 10.24 -6.90 -7.45
C VAL A 155 8.83 -7.17 -6.93
N LEU A 156 7.95 -6.17 -6.90
CA LEU A 156 6.53 -6.37 -6.58
C LEU A 156 5.83 -7.22 -7.64
N GLU A 157 6.31 -7.27 -8.88
CA GLU A 157 5.86 -8.26 -9.86
C GLU A 157 6.53 -9.62 -9.62
N ASN A 158 7.85 -9.62 -9.48
CA ASN A 158 8.72 -10.79 -9.44
C ASN A 158 9.50 -10.85 -8.11
N PRO A 159 8.90 -11.33 -7.00
CA PRO A 159 9.52 -11.24 -5.68
C PRO A 159 10.85 -12.02 -5.56
N ASP A 160 10.99 -13.12 -6.29
CA ASP A 160 12.20 -13.97 -6.30
C ASP A 160 13.41 -13.29 -6.99
N GLU A 161 13.18 -12.18 -7.67
CA GLU A 161 14.20 -11.38 -8.33
C GLU A 161 14.78 -10.28 -7.42
N ASN A 162 14.39 -10.23 -6.14
CA ASN A 162 15.01 -9.35 -5.15
C ASN A 162 16.42 -9.82 -4.76
N ARG A 163 17.34 -9.87 -5.73
CA ARG A 163 18.73 -10.27 -5.58
C ARG A 163 19.60 -9.40 -6.47
N LYS A 164 20.81 -9.09 -6.01
CA LYS A 164 21.69 -8.11 -6.69
C LYS A 164 21.99 -8.53 -8.14
N ASP A 165 22.23 -9.80 -8.39
CA ASP A 165 22.48 -10.38 -9.71
C ASP A 165 21.32 -10.17 -10.70
N PHE A 166 20.08 -10.17 -10.24
CA PHE A 166 18.90 -9.86 -11.07
C PHE A 166 18.66 -8.36 -11.22
N LEU A 167 18.84 -7.58 -10.15
CA LEU A 167 18.52 -6.15 -10.16
C LEU A 167 19.58 -5.28 -10.84
N PHE A 168 20.87 -5.62 -10.75
CA PHE A 168 21.95 -4.85 -11.38
C PHE A 168 21.78 -4.69 -12.89
N PRO A 169 21.51 -5.76 -13.67
CA PRO A 169 21.28 -5.63 -15.11
C PRO A 169 20.14 -4.69 -15.49
N LEU A 170 19.14 -4.51 -14.62
CA LEU A 170 18.00 -3.62 -14.87
C LEU A 170 18.36 -2.13 -14.75
N LEU A 171 19.51 -1.78 -14.16
CA LEU A 171 19.97 -0.39 -14.07
C LEU A 171 20.36 0.20 -15.44
N PHE A 172 20.62 -0.66 -16.42
CA PHE A 172 21.14 -0.27 -17.73
C PHE A 172 20.11 -0.44 -18.86
N LYS A 173 18.87 -0.79 -18.51
CA LYS A 173 17.72 -0.84 -19.43
C LYS A 173 16.92 0.45 -19.32
#